data_AF-A0A497JMN6-F1
#
_entry.id   AF-A0A497JMN6-F1
#
_cell.length_a   1.000
_cell.length_b   1.000
_cell.length_c   1.000
_cell.angle_alpha   90.00
_cell.angle_beta   90.00
_cell.angle_gamma   90.00
#
_symmetry.space_group_name_H-M   'P 1'
#
loop_
_entity.id
_entity.type
_entity.pdbx_description
1 polymer ?
#
loop_
_entity_poly.entity_id
_entity_poly.type
_entity_poly.pdbx_seq_one_letter_code
_entity_poly.pdbx_strand_id
1 'polypeptide(L)'
;MLEALEKIVNVDVSADVSSFEVVGWNGTKYVKAVAAKQDTFDGDGSTKEFTLTYGDVLHGSVTVTVDDDEKTEGTDYTVDYEAGKVTFGTAPASGTGNVVVDYSYFAAEPSAVLVEDVSQNQSPATAKVRLFGIVYKDEFASAPAEDTIARLERHGIFVLERTEI
;
A
#
# COMPACT_ATOMS: atom_id res chain seq x y z
N MET A 1 30.11 -7.77 6.52
CA MET A 1 28.89 -7.56 7.34
C MET A 1 28.20 -6.35 6.74
N LEU A 2 26.96 -6.48 6.24
CA LEU A 2 26.21 -5.31 5.81
C LEU A 2 25.68 -4.66 7.10
N GLU A 3 26.17 -3.49 7.47
CA GLU A 3 25.67 -2.78 8.67
C GLU A 3 24.33 -2.12 8.34
N ALA A 4 23.34 -2.28 9.22
CA ALA A 4 22.07 -1.58 9.10
C ALA A 4 22.25 -0.10 9.46
N LEU A 5 21.68 0.80 8.65
CA LEU A 5 21.64 2.23 8.95
C LEU A 5 20.29 2.58 9.56
N GLU A 6 20.30 3.03 10.82
CA GLU A 6 19.11 3.48 11.53
C GLU A 6 19.20 4.97 11.86
N LYS A 7 18.07 5.66 11.79
CA LYS A 7 17.99 7.11 12.03
C LYS A 7 16.68 7.48 12.72
N ILE A 8 16.74 8.45 13.63
CA ILE A 8 15.54 9.09 14.19
C ILE A 8 15.00 10.09 13.15
N VAL A 9 13.74 9.94 12.77
CA VAL A 9 13.06 10.77 11.78
C VAL A 9 11.74 11.31 12.33
N ASN A 10 11.22 12.39 11.74
CA ASN A 10 9.86 12.84 12.01
C ASN A 10 8.88 11.83 11.39
N VAL A 11 7.91 11.38 12.17
CA VAL A 11 6.90 10.40 11.73
C VAL A 11 5.49 10.96 11.91
N ASP A 12 4.56 10.40 11.16
CA ASP A 12 3.14 10.59 11.44
C ASP A 12 2.72 9.85 12.70
N VAL A 13 1.90 10.52 13.50
CA VAL A 13 1.40 10.05 14.80
C VAL A 13 -0.12 10.15 14.85
N SER A 14 -0.77 10.18 13.69
CA SER A 14 -2.23 10.29 13.60
C SER A 14 -2.95 8.99 13.97
N ALA A 15 -2.22 7.87 13.96
CA ALA A 15 -2.65 6.54 14.40
C ALA A 15 -1.46 5.78 15.02
N ASP A 16 -1.75 4.69 15.71
CA ASP A 16 -0.73 3.73 16.13
C ASP A 16 -0.14 3.03 14.90
N VAL A 17 1.18 2.86 14.86
CA VAL A 17 1.90 2.13 13.81
C VAL A 17 2.91 1.21 14.47
N SER A 18 2.83 -0.08 14.21
CA SER A 18 3.76 -1.06 14.78
C SER A 18 5.16 -0.95 14.17
N SER A 19 6.15 -1.35 14.96
CA SER A 19 7.48 -1.69 14.47
C SER A 19 7.40 -2.67 13.30
N PHE A 20 8.41 -2.61 12.43
CA PHE A 20 8.50 -3.31 11.16
C PHE A 20 7.46 -2.91 10.09
N GLU A 21 6.62 -1.91 10.33
CA GLU A 21 5.81 -1.34 9.25
C GLU A 21 6.70 -0.61 8.23
N VAL A 22 6.35 -0.76 6.96
CA VAL A 22 7.00 -0.06 5.85
C VAL A 22 6.54 1.40 5.80
N VAL A 23 7.50 2.32 5.82
CA VAL A 23 7.25 3.76 5.82
C VAL A 23 7.99 4.48 4.70
N GLY A 24 7.46 5.64 4.32
CA GLY A 24 8.00 6.48 3.26
C GLY A 24 7.90 7.96 3.58
N TRP A 25 8.81 8.76 3.02
CA TRP A 25 8.76 10.22 3.15
C TRP A 25 7.71 10.84 2.24
N ASN A 26 6.76 11.58 2.79
CA ASN A 26 5.69 12.23 2.03
C ASN A 26 5.94 13.72 1.70
N GLY A 27 7.15 14.22 1.94
CA GLY A 27 7.50 15.64 1.81
C GLY A 27 7.62 16.39 3.14
N THR A 28 6.99 15.89 4.21
CA THR A 28 7.00 16.55 5.55
C THR A 28 7.37 15.61 6.70
N LYS A 29 6.95 14.35 6.61
CA LYS A 29 7.20 13.32 7.64
C LYS A 29 7.20 11.94 7.00
N TYR A 30 7.70 10.96 7.73
CA TYR A 30 7.53 9.55 7.38
C TYR A 30 6.11 9.11 7.73
N VAL A 31 5.43 8.49 6.77
CA VAL A 31 4.08 7.93 6.91
C VAL A 31 4.11 6.45 6.56
N LYS A 32 3.06 5.70 6.91
CA LYS A 32 2.82 4.37 6.34
C LYS A 32 2.89 4.47 4.81
N ALA A 33 3.75 3.67 4.20
CA ALA A 33 3.99 3.79 2.76
C ALA A 33 2.79 3.30 1.95
N VAL A 34 2.10 2.27 2.46
CA VAL A 34 0.88 1.71 1.87
C VAL A 34 -0.33 2.12 2.69
N ALA A 35 -1.36 2.64 2.02
CA ALA A 35 -2.64 3.00 2.62
C ALA A 35 -3.79 2.32 1.84
N ALA A 36 -4.90 2.07 2.53
CA ALA A 36 -6.10 1.49 1.93
C ALA A 36 -7.13 2.58 1.59
N LYS A 37 -7.91 2.34 0.55
CA LYS A 37 -8.98 3.21 0.08
C LYS A 37 -10.14 2.37 -0.47
N GLN A 38 -11.36 2.85 -0.23
CA GLN A 38 -12.57 2.38 -0.87
C GLN A 38 -13.14 3.52 -1.71
N ASP A 39 -13.42 3.24 -2.98
CA ASP A 39 -14.17 4.11 -3.87
C ASP A 39 -15.50 3.47 -4.25
N THR A 40 -16.51 4.30 -4.47
CA THR A 40 -17.87 3.87 -4.82
C THR A 40 -18.34 4.66 -6.04
N PHE A 41 -18.88 3.95 -7.02
CA PHE A 41 -19.36 4.52 -8.28
C PHE A 41 -20.77 4.01 -8.62
N ASP A 42 -21.45 4.77 -9.47
CA ASP A 42 -22.75 4.40 -10.04
C ASP A 42 -22.52 3.74 -11.40
N GLY A 43 -23.07 2.54 -11.59
CA GLY A 43 -23.20 1.94 -12.91
C GLY A 43 -24.31 2.64 -13.71
N ASP A 44 -24.19 2.65 -15.04
CA ASP A 44 -25.21 3.21 -15.95
C ASP A 44 -25.58 2.26 -17.11
N GLY A 45 -25.00 1.05 -17.16
CA GLY A 45 -25.19 0.08 -18.24
C GLY A 45 -24.38 0.35 -19.51
N SER A 46 -23.54 1.39 -19.54
CA SER A 46 -22.78 1.81 -20.72
C SER A 46 -21.31 2.18 -20.44
N THR A 47 -21.02 2.80 -19.29
CA THR A 47 -19.70 3.20 -18.83
C THR A 47 -18.92 1.97 -18.38
N LYS A 48 -17.70 1.84 -18.91
CA LYS A 48 -16.80 0.71 -18.60
C LYS A 48 -15.55 1.13 -17.85
N GLU A 49 -15.19 2.40 -17.89
CA GLU A 49 -13.97 2.92 -17.26
C GLU A 49 -14.32 3.73 -16.03
N PHE A 50 -13.68 3.41 -14.92
CA PHE A 50 -13.82 4.10 -13.64
C PHE A 50 -12.43 4.49 -13.14
N THR A 51 -12.25 5.77 -12.86
CA THR A 51 -11.00 6.32 -12.32
C THR A 51 -11.06 6.34 -10.80
N LEU A 52 -10.09 5.69 -10.18
CA LEU A 52 -9.92 5.67 -8.73
C LEU A 52 -9.44 7.03 -8.21
N THR A 53 -9.70 7.29 -6.93
CA THR A 53 -9.23 8.51 -6.24
C THR A 53 -7.71 8.64 -6.30
N TYR A 54 -6.98 7.53 -6.20
CA TYR A 54 -5.52 7.50 -6.24
C TYR A 54 -5.00 6.56 -7.35
N GLY A 55 -3.98 7.03 -8.07
CA GLY A 55 -3.10 6.17 -8.85
C GLY A 55 -2.01 5.55 -7.98
N ASP A 56 -1.00 4.97 -8.61
CA ASP A 56 0.06 4.21 -7.94
C ASP A 56 -0.50 3.14 -6.98
N VAL A 57 -1.45 2.37 -7.52
CA VAL A 57 -2.16 1.30 -6.83
C VAL A 57 -1.22 0.11 -6.66
N LEU A 58 -1.26 -0.51 -5.49
CA LEU A 58 -0.48 -1.70 -5.19
C LEU A 58 -1.00 -2.88 -6.02
N HIS A 59 -0.13 -3.54 -6.78
CA HIS A 59 -0.53 -4.65 -7.64
C HIS A 59 -1.17 -5.79 -6.82
N GLY A 60 -2.28 -6.34 -7.34
CA GLY A 60 -3.02 -7.42 -6.69
C GLY A 60 -3.82 -7.01 -5.44
N SER A 61 -3.88 -5.72 -5.10
CA SER A 61 -4.66 -5.23 -3.95
C SER A 61 -6.11 -4.88 -4.28
N VAL A 62 -6.48 -4.83 -5.57
CA VAL A 62 -7.78 -4.34 -6.03
C VAL A 62 -8.83 -5.44 -5.94
N THR A 63 -9.90 -5.17 -5.18
CA THR A 63 -11.11 -5.99 -5.13
C THR A 63 -12.28 -5.17 -5.64
N VAL A 64 -12.98 -5.68 -6.66
CA VAL A 64 -14.15 -5.02 -7.25
C VAL A 64 -15.40 -5.84 -6.96
N THR A 65 -16.42 -5.20 -6.42
CA THR A 65 -17.77 -5.77 -6.27
C THR A 65 -18.76 -4.95 -7.09
N VAL A 66 -19.71 -5.63 -7.75
CA VAL A 66 -20.84 -4.99 -8.43
C VAL A 66 -22.13 -5.62 -7.92
N ASP A 67 -23.00 -4.83 -7.30
CA ASP A 67 -24.23 -5.29 -6.65
C ASP A 67 -23.96 -6.43 -5.64
N ASP A 68 -22.93 -6.24 -4.79
CA ASP A 68 -22.41 -7.20 -3.81
C ASP A 68 -21.79 -8.49 -4.39
N ASP A 69 -21.75 -8.65 -5.72
CA ASP A 69 -21.08 -9.76 -6.38
C ASP A 69 -19.62 -9.39 -6.70
N GLU A 70 -18.67 -10.10 -6.07
CA GLU A 70 -17.23 -9.98 -6.35
C GLU A 70 -16.93 -10.35 -7.81
N LYS A 71 -16.11 -9.51 -8.45
CA LYS A 71 -15.66 -9.68 -9.83
C LYS A 71 -14.22 -10.15 -9.86
N THR A 72 -13.86 -10.87 -10.92
CA THR A 72 -12.52 -11.44 -11.09
C THR A 72 -11.67 -10.58 -12.03
N GLU A 73 -10.53 -10.08 -11.54
CA GLU A 73 -9.55 -9.38 -12.37
C GLU A 73 -9.03 -10.28 -13.50
N GLY A 74 -8.81 -9.69 -14.68
CA GLY A 74 -8.41 -10.38 -15.90
C GLY A 74 -9.55 -11.09 -16.63
N THR A 75 -10.71 -11.27 -15.98
CA THR A 75 -11.92 -11.87 -16.58
C THR A 75 -13.03 -10.84 -16.73
N ASP A 76 -13.44 -10.22 -15.63
CA ASP A 76 -14.55 -9.27 -15.59
C ASP A 76 -14.08 -7.82 -15.75
N TYR A 77 -12.88 -7.51 -15.28
CA TYR A 77 -12.24 -6.20 -15.38
C TYR A 77 -10.72 -6.31 -15.49
N THR A 78 -10.08 -5.22 -15.89
CA THR A 78 -8.62 -5.02 -15.85
C THR A 78 -8.29 -3.76 -15.08
N VAL A 79 -7.09 -3.68 -14.51
CA VAL A 79 -6.62 -2.51 -13.77
C VAL A 79 -5.38 -1.93 -14.43
N ASP A 80 -5.38 -0.62 -14.67
CA ASP A 80 -4.18 0.17 -14.87
C ASP A 80 -3.73 0.67 -13.49
N TYR A 81 -2.78 -0.06 -12.88
CA TYR A 81 -2.32 0.18 -11.52
C TYR A 81 -1.58 1.50 -11.37
N GLU A 82 -0.87 1.96 -12.39
CA GLU A 82 -0.15 3.23 -12.36
C GLU A 82 -1.13 4.40 -12.42
N ALA A 83 -2.08 4.36 -13.36
CA ALA A 83 -3.07 5.42 -13.54
C ALA A 83 -4.22 5.37 -12.51
N GLY A 84 -4.39 4.25 -11.81
CA GLY A 84 -5.55 4.02 -10.93
C GLY A 84 -6.85 3.95 -11.71
N LYS A 85 -6.89 3.14 -12.78
CA LYS A 85 -8.08 3.00 -13.63
C LYS A 85 -8.56 1.56 -13.70
N VAL A 86 -9.84 1.34 -13.42
CA VAL A 86 -10.51 0.05 -13.57
C VAL A 86 -11.32 0.06 -14.87
N THR A 87 -11.15 -0.96 -15.71
CA THR A 87 -11.87 -1.11 -16.98
C THR A 87 -12.61 -2.44 -17.01
N PHE A 88 -13.94 -2.39 -17.05
CA PHE A 88 -14.79 -3.59 -17.14
C PHE A 88 -14.90 -4.12 -18.59
N GLY A 89 -14.93 -5.44 -18.74
CA GLY A 89 -15.25 -6.08 -20.02
C GLY A 89 -16.70 -5.81 -20.45
N THR A 90 -17.63 -5.86 -19.49
CA THR A 90 -19.05 -5.53 -19.64
C THR A 90 -19.42 -4.39 -18.70
N ALA A 91 -20.09 -3.36 -19.21
CA ALA A 91 -20.48 -2.21 -18.39
C ALA A 91 -21.39 -2.67 -17.22
N PRO A 92 -21.11 -2.27 -15.98
CA PRO A 92 -21.99 -2.53 -14.84
C PRO A 92 -23.41 -2.01 -15.11
N ALA A 93 -24.43 -2.76 -14.65
CA ALA A 93 -25.82 -2.35 -14.78
C ALA A 93 -26.10 -1.05 -14.03
N SER A 94 -27.19 -0.38 -14.39
CA SER A 94 -27.56 0.87 -13.73
C SER A 94 -27.89 0.64 -12.25
N GLY A 95 -27.22 1.40 -11.38
CA GLY A 95 -27.39 1.33 -9.93
C GLY A 95 -26.73 2.51 -9.25
N THR A 96 -27.04 2.72 -7.96
CA THR A 96 -26.44 3.78 -7.14
C THR A 96 -25.48 3.15 -6.14
N GLY A 97 -24.22 3.55 -6.20
CA GLY A 97 -23.13 3.01 -5.40
C GLY A 97 -22.97 1.50 -5.53
N ASN A 98 -23.43 0.93 -6.64
CA ASN A 98 -23.40 -0.51 -6.85
C ASN A 98 -22.02 -1.01 -7.28
N VAL A 99 -21.13 -0.14 -7.74
CA VAL A 99 -19.75 -0.49 -8.05
C VAL A 99 -18.87 -0.04 -6.89
N VAL A 100 -18.33 -0.99 -6.12
CA VAL A 100 -17.44 -0.71 -4.99
C VAL A 100 -16.06 -1.28 -5.31
N VAL A 101 -15.03 -0.46 -5.12
CA VAL A 101 -13.63 -0.83 -5.37
C VAL A 101 -12.82 -0.58 -4.11
N ASP A 102 -12.36 -1.66 -3.50
CA ASP A 102 -11.40 -1.64 -2.40
C ASP A 102 -9.99 -1.85 -2.96
N TYR A 103 -9.04 -1.01 -2.57
CA TYR A 103 -7.66 -1.10 -3.06
C TYR A 103 -6.67 -0.52 -2.06
N SER A 104 -5.40 -0.88 -2.23
CA SER A 104 -4.29 -0.24 -1.53
C SER A 104 -3.44 0.55 -2.52
N TYR A 105 -2.83 1.65 -2.07
CA TYR A 105 -2.02 2.53 -2.90
C TYR A 105 -0.79 3.02 -2.13
N PHE A 106 0.22 3.49 -2.85
CA PHE A 106 1.42 4.07 -2.26
C PHE A 106 1.18 5.52 -1.87
N ALA A 107 0.95 5.78 -0.58
CA ALA A 107 0.81 7.12 -0.03
C ALA A 107 2.15 7.87 0.11
N ALA A 108 3.26 7.12 0.12
CA ALA A 108 4.62 7.61 0.03
C ALA A 108 5.54 6.52 -0.51
N GLU A 109 6.67 6.91 -1.11
CA GLU A 109 7.63 5.93 -1.64
C GLU A 109 8.24 5.09 -0.50
N PRO A 110 8.08 3.76 -0.52
CA PRO A 110 8.69 2.84 0.45
C PRO A 110 10.21 3.02 0.50
N SER A 111 10.71 3.53 1.61
CA SER A 111 12.12 3.91 1.75
C SER A 111 12.70 3.63 3.14
N ALA A 112 11.88 3.18 4.07
CA ALA A 112 12.28 2.84 5.43
C ALA A 112 11.38 1.76 6.03
N VAL A 113 11.89 1.11 7.08
CA VAL A 113 11.12 0.21 7.94
C VAL A 113 11.20 0.73 9.37
N LEU A 114 10.07 0.80 10.08
CA LEU A 114 10.07 1.20 11.49
C LEU A 114 10.83 0.19 12.35
N VAL A 115 11.63 0.70 13.29
CA VAL A 115 12.39 -0.14 14.25
C VAL A 115 11.70 -0.20 15.61
N GLU A 116 10.76 0.71 15.86
CA GLU A 116 10.01 0.82 17.10
C GLU A 116 8.55 1.18 16.80
N ASP A 117 7.66 0.87 17.75
CA ASP A 117 6.26 1.23 17.65
C ASP A 117 6.09 2.76 17.75
N VAL A 118 5.14 3.29 16.99
CA VAL A 118 4.69 4.68 17.02
C VAL A 118 3.31 4.70 17.63
N SER A 119 3.14 5.41 18.74
CA SER A 119 1.81 5.61 19.34
C SER A 119 1.11 6.86 18.78
N GLN A 120 -0.21 6.80 18.69
CA GLN A 120 -1.04 7.94 18.35
C GLN A 120 -0.78 9.09 19.33
N ASN A 121 -0.63 10.30 18.78
CA ASN A 121 -0.35 11.53 19.53
C ASN A 121 0.97 11.52 20.33
N GLN A 122 1.93 10.63 20.01
CA GLN A 122 3.23 10.64 20.70
C GLN A 122 3.94 12.00 20.56
N SER A 123 4.71 12.35 21.59
CA SER A 123 5.52 13.58 21.65
C SER A 123 6.90 13.27 22.24
N PRO A 124 8.01 13.54 21.53
CA PRO A 124 8.07 14.11 20.19
C PRO A 124 7.51 13.17 19.10
N ALA A 125 7.05 13.73 17.99
CA ALA A 125 6.55 12.98 16.83
C ALA A 125 7.70 12.40 15.99
N THR A 126 8.54 11.58 16.64
CA THR A 126 9.75 11.00 16.05
C THR A 126 9.83 9.52 16.34
N ALA A 127 10.38 8.75 15.41
CA ALA A 127 10.71 7.35 15.64
C ALA A 127 11.99 6.95 14.92
N LYS A 128 12.59 5.87 15.37
CA LYS A 128 13.71 5.23 14.70
C LYS A 128 13.23 4.39 13.51
N VAL A 129 13.84 4.66 12.36
CA VAL A 129 13.65 3.88 11.13
C VAL A 129 14.96 3.28 10.66
N ARG A 130 14.88 2.13 9.99
CA ARG A 130 15.96 1.55 9.20
C ARG A 130 15.85 2.07 7.78
N LEU A 131 16.92 2.70 7.29
CA LEU A 131 17.03 3.30 5.94
C LEU A 131 17.90 2.48 4.99
N PHE A 132 18.67 1.54 5.52
CA PHE A 132 19.54 0.66 4.74
C PHE A 132 19.81 -0.62 5.53
N GLY A 133 20.01 -1.72 4.83
CA GLY A 133 20.42 -2.99 5.41
C GLY A 133 19.47 -4.13 5.07
N ILE A 134 19.47 -5.15 5.92
CA ILE A 134 18.61 -6.33 5.75
C ILE A 134 17.45 -6.23 6.75
N VAL A 135 16.26 -6.62 6.29
CA VAL A 135 15.08 -6.90 7.13
C VAL A 135 14.57 -8.27 6.70
N TYR A 136 14.21 -9.12 7.65
CA TYR A 136 13.71 -10.45 7.31
C TYR A 136 12.19 -10.42 7.13
N LYS A 137 11.67 -11.23 6.19
CA LYS A 137 10.23 -11.32 5.91
C LYS A 137 9.41 -11.69 7.15
N ASP A 138 9.98 -12.45 8.08
CA ASP A 138 9.34 -12.90 9.32
C ASP A 138 9.26 -11.81 10.40
N GLU A 139 9.94 -10.68 10.23
CA GLU A 139 9.85 -9.53 11.14
C GLU A 139 8.60 -8.67 10.86
N PHE A 140 8.04 -8.76 9.66
CA PHE A 140 6.80 -8.07 9.31
C PHE A 140 5.58 -8.80 9.86
N ALA A 141 4.55 -8.06 10.29
CA ALA A 141 3.27 -8.65 10.72
C ALA A 141 2.61 -9.49 9.61
N SER A 142 2.81 -9.07 8.36
CA SER A 142 2.50 -9.83 7.15
C SER A 142 3.57 -9.55 6.11
N ALA A 143 3.93 -10.56 5.32
CA ALA A 143 4.91 -10.40 4.24
C ALA A 143 4.50 -9.22 3.33
N PRO A 144 5.37 -8.21 3.12
CA PRO A 144 5.08 -7.12 2.21
C PRO A 144 4.90 -7.64 0.78
N ALA A 145 4.05 -6.96 0.01
CA ALA A 145 3.85 -7.27 -1.40
C ALA A 145 5.16 -7.10 -2.21
N GLU A 146 5.28 -7.83 -3.32
CA GLU A 146 6.49 -7.82 -4.16
C GLU A 146 6.89 -6.41 -4.62
N ASP A 147 5.92 -5.58 -5.00
CA ASP A 147 6.15 -4.18 -5.37
C ASP A 147 6.76 -3.37 -4.21
N THR A 148 6.26 -3.59 -2.99
CA THR A 148 6.78 -2.90 -1.81
C THR A 148 8.21 -3.34 -1.52
N ILE A 149 8.51 -4.63 -1.70
CA ILE A 149 9.88 -5.16 -1.57
C ILE A 149 10.79 -4.54 -2.63
N ALA A 150 10.39 -4.51 -3.91
CA ALA A 150 11.20 -3.95 -4.98
C ALA A 150 11.52 -2.46 -4.78
N ARG A 151 10.57 -1.69 -4.23
CA ARG A 151 10.78 -0.27 -3.88
C ARG A 151 11.74 -0.13 -2.70
N LEU A 152 11.59 -0.93 -1.65
CA LEU A 152 12.54 -0.96 -0.52
C LEU A 152 13.97 -1.29 -0.98
N GLU A 153 14.12 -2.29 -1.86
CA GLU A 153 15.42 -2.70 -2.39
C GLU A 153 16.09 -1.60 -3.22
N ARG A 154 15.31 -0.83 -3.98
CA ARG A 154 15.81 0.37 -4.69
C ARG A 154 16.38 1.41 -3.74
N HIS A 155 15.88 1.47 -2.50
CA HIS A 155 16.36 2.33 -1.43
C HIS A 155 17.42 1.67 -0.53
N GLY A 156 17.86 0.44 -0.86
CA GLY A 156 18.93 -0.26 -0.14
C GLY A 156 18.48 -1.03 1.10
N ILE A 157 17.17 -1.30 1.21
CA ILE A 157 16.61 -2.20 2.22
C ILE A 157 16.29 -3.53 1.54
N PHE A 158 17.08 -4.55 1.85
CA PHE A 158 16.93 -5.89 1.28
C PHE A 158 16.03 -6.75 2.18
N VAL A 159 14.91 -7.22 1.62
CA VAL A 159 13.96 -8.06 2.35
C VAL A 159 14.26 -9.52 2.05
N LEU A 160 14.79 -10.25 3.04
CA LEU A 160 15.24 -11.64 2.86
C LEU A 160 14.39 -12.63 3.64
N GLU A 161 14.35 -13.87 3.17
CA GLU A 161 13.88 -14.99 3.99
C GLU A 161 15.02 -15.47 4.89
N ARG A 162 14.70 -15.84 6.13
CA ARG A 162 15.67 -16.52 6.97
C ARG A 162 15.88 -17.92 6.41
N THR A 163 17.09 -18.19 5.94
CA THR A 163 17.48 -19.57 5.67
C THR A 163 17.64 -20.29 7.00
N GLU A 164 16.78 -21.25 7.30
CA GLU A 164 17.05 -22.19 8.39
C GLU A 164 18.32 -22.99 8.01
N ILE A 165 19.34 -22.94 8.88
CA ILE A 165 20.58 -23.72 8.76
C ILE A 165 20.45 -24.98 9.61
#